data_AF-A0AAN6BPR0-F1
#
_entry.id   AF-A0AAN6BPR0-F1
#
_cell.length_a   1.000
_cell.length_b   1.000
_cell.length_c   1.000
_cell.angle_alpha   90.00
_cell.angle_beta   90.00
_cell.angle_gamma   90.00
#
_symmetry.space_group_name_H-M   'P 1'
#
loop_
_entity.id
_entity.type
_entity.pdbx_description
1 polymer ?
#
loop_
_entity_poly.entity_id
_entity_poly.type
_entity_poly.pdbx_seq_one_letter_code
_entity_poly.pdbx_strand_id
1 'polypeptide(L)'
;MAFPRFSTDLAPLFQLLDDYDTHRTYRPKSKVTPVRTFAPKFDVGEFPDGYRLDGELPGVNQSDIEIEFSDPQTLVIKGHVERNYDNTATETGDDSSSTKSRQPTVEDETEEGNASSAIASPAKPAEQTVTNYKLWVSERSIGEFQRTFAFPTRVDQDAVKASLRNGILSIVVPKEAAPKLKKIRVE
;
A
#
# COMPACT_ATOMS: atom_id res chain seq x y z
N MET A 1 -24.56 -44.64 9.05
CA MET A 1 -23.80 -43.69 9.89
C MET A 1 -23.34 -42.55 9.00
N ALA A 2 -23.41 -41.30 9.47
CA ALA A 2 -22.92 -40.14 8.73
C ALA A 2 -21.65 -39.60 9.40
N PHE A 3 -20.63 -39.28 8.62
CA PHE A 3 -19.41 -38.63 9.12
C PHE A 3 -19.61 -37.11 9.14
N PRO A 4 -19.13 -36.40 10.18
CA PRO A 4 -19.19 -34.94 10.21
C PRO A 4 -18.25 -34.36 9.15
N ARG A 5 -18.73 -33.34 8.42
CA ARG A 5 -17.84 -32.49 7.62
C ARG A 5 -17.31 -31.38 8.53
N PHE A 6 -16.00 -31.36 8.74
CA PHE A 6 -15.33 -30.19 9.31
C PHE A 6 -15.32 -29.08 8.25
N SER A 7 -16.33 -28.20 8.30
CA SER A 7 -16.31 -26.95 7.55
C SER A 7 -15.20 -26.05 8.09
N THR A 8 -14.35 -25.55 7.19
CA THR A 8 -13.31 -24.59 7.51
C THR A 8 -13.91 -23.27 8.01
N ASP A 9 -13.73 -22.99 9.29
CA ASP A 9 -13.73 -21.61 9.80
C ASP A 9 -12.33 -21.31 10.35
N LEU A 10 -11.51 -20.71 9.49
CA LEU A 10 -10.19 -20.15 9.84
C LEU A 10 -10.15 -18.64 9.58
N ALA A 11 -11.29 -18.01 9.32
CA ALA A 11 -11.38 -16.55 9.18
C ALA A 11 -10.76 -15.80 10.38
N PRO A 12 -11.00 -16.17 11.66
CA PRO A 12 -10.34 -15.51 12.79
C PRO A 12 -8.85 -15.82 12.92
N LEU A 13 -8.32 -16.85 12.23
CA LEU A 13 -6.87 -17.13 12.26
C LEU A 13 -6.10 -16.16 11.36
N PHE A 14 -6.61 -15.86 10.16
CA PHE A 14 -5.94 -14.95 9.22
C PHE A 14 -5.95 -13.50 9.72
N GLN A 15 -7.01 -13.07 10.42
CA GLN A 15 -7.05 -11.77 11.07
C GLN A 15 -5.94 -11.60 12.13
N LEU A 16 -5.59 -12.68 12.84
CA LEU A 16 -4.50 -12.68 13.82
C LEU A 16 -3.09 -12.68 13.17
N LEU A 17 -2.97 -13.13 11.92
CA LEU A 17 -1.70 -13.08 11.17
C LEU A 17 -1.41 -11.68 10.59
N ASP A 18 -2.45 -10.96 10.13
CA ASP A 18 -2.34 -9.56 9.67
C ASP A 18 -1.78 -8.68 10.81
N ASP A 19 -2.29 -8.85 12.04
CA ASP A 19 -1.77 -8.16 13.25
C ASP A 19 -0.35 -8.64 13.65
N TYR A 20 -0.02 -9.93 13.50
CA TYR A 20 1.27 -10.46 13.95
C TYR A 20 2.47 -9.93 13.15
N ASP A 21 2.33 -9.73 11.84
CA ASP A 21 3.45 -9.24 11.02
C ASP A 21 3.79 -7.77 11.34
N THR A 22 2.77 -6.96 11.68
CA THR A 22 2.97 -5.58 12.19
C THR A 22 3.69 -5.52 13.55
N HIS A 23 3.79 -6.64 14.26
CA HIS A 23 4.41 -6.72 15.59
C HIS A 23 5.70 -7.55 15.66
N ARG A 24 6.14 -8.20 14.56
CA ARG A 24 7.35 -9.03 14.57
C ARG A 24 8.67 -8.24 14.55
N THR A 25 8.61 -6.93 14.36
CA THR A 25 9.78 -6.03 14.16
C THR A 25 10.52 -5.61 15.44
N TYR A 26 10.34 -6.30 16.57
CA TYR A 26 10.97 -5.95 17.86
C TYR A 26 12.29 -6.68 18.16
N ARG A 27 13.30 -6.51 17.29
CA ARG A 27 14.72 -6.78 17.64
C ARG A 27 15.67 -5.77 16.97
N PRO A 28 16.00 -4.65 17.62
CA PRO A 28 16.63 -3.51 16.94
C PRO A 28 18.15 -3.64 16.79
N LYS A 29 18.62 -3.73 15.53
CA LYS A 29 19.93 -3.22 15.07
C LYS A 29 19.86 -2.73 13.61
N SER A 30 18.94 -1.81 13.34
CA SER A 30 18.87 -1.05 12.09
C SER A 30 18.28 0.34 12.37
N LYS A 31 18.84 1.39 11.76
CA LYS A 31 18.31 2.77 11.82
C LYS A 31 17.36 3.07 10.65
N VAL A 32 16.63 2.07 10.16
CA VAL A 32 15.56 2.26 9.16
C VAL A 32 14.24 2.40 9.89
N THR A 33 13.65 3.60 9.89
CA THR A 33 12.26 3.78 10.27
C THR A 33 11.38 3.07 9.24
N PRO A 34 10.54 2.09 9.63
CA PRO A 34 9.65 1.45 8.68
C PRO A 34 8.69 2.49 8.12
N VAL A 35 8.58 2.56 6.79
CA VAL A 35 7.60 3.40 6.12
C VAL A 35 6.21 2.90 6.54
N ARG A 36 5.37 3.81 7.07
CA ARG A 36 4.10 3.45 7.70
C ARG A 36 3.00 3.27 6.66
N THR A 37 3.15 2.23 5.85
CA THR A 37 2.17 1.78 4.86
C THR A 37 0.82 1.51 5.53
N PHE A 38 -0.27 2.06 4.99
CA PHE A 38 -1.62 1.80 5.53
C PHE A 38 -2.39 0.74 4.71
N ALA A 39 -3.33 0.06 5.36
CA ALA A 39 -4.24 -0.88 4.72
C ALA A 39 -5.55 -0.17 4.33
N PRO A 40 -5.83 0.05 3.04
CA PRO A 40 -7.11 0.58 2.58
C PRO A 40 -8.25 -0.43 2.80
N LYS A 41 -9.47 0.07 2.98
CA LYS A 41 -10.67 -0.76 3.14
C LYS A 41 -11.17 -1.23 1.78
N PHE A 42 -11.62 -2.48 1.72
CA PHE A 42 -12.19 -3.11 0.54
C PHE A 42 -13.35 -4.02 0.92
N ASP A 43 -14.45 -3.92 0.18
CA ASP A 43 -15.46 -4.96 0.07
C ASP A 43 -15.01 -5.99 -0.97
N VAL A 44 -15.27 -7.28 -0.70
CA VAL A 44 -14.92 -8.39 -1.60
C VAL A 44 -16.14 -9.30 -1.78
N GLY A 45 -16.54 -9.53 -3.03
CA GLY A 45 -17.63 -10.41 -3.41
C GLY A 45 -17.17 -11.51 -4.37
N GLU A 46 -17.75 -12.71 -4.23
CA GLU A 46 -17.57 -13.82 -5.17
C GLU A 46 -18.81 -13.97 -6.07
N PHE A 47 -18.56 -14.15 -7.36
CA PHE A 47 -19.54 -14.55 -8.37
C PHE A 47 -19.16 -15.94 -8.93
N PRO A 48 -20.05 -16.65 -9.66
CA PRO A 48 -19.73 -17.96 -10.23
C PRO A 48 -18.42 -17.97 -11.04
N ASP A 49 -18.23 -16.95 -11.88
CA ASP A 49 -17.15 -16.86 -12.87
C ASP A 49 -15.96 -15.98 -12.45
N GLY A 50 -15.97 -15.39 -11.25
CA GLY A 50 -14.94 -14.43 -10.84
C GLY A 50 -15.13 -13.85 -9.43
N TYR A 51 -14.25 -12.94 -9.06
CA TYR A 51 -14.29 -12.15 -7.84
C TYR A 51 -14.40 -10.65 -8.20
N ARG A 52 -14.99 -9.87 -7.30
CA ARG A 52 -15.06 -8.41 -7.39
C ARG A 52 -14.55 -7.80 -6.10
N LEU A 53 -13.71 -6.78 -6.22
CA LEU A 53 -13.14 -6.03 -5.12
C LEU A 53 -13.47 -4.55 -5.34
N ASP A 54 -14.05 -3.87 -4.34
CA ASP A 54 -14.31 -2.43 -4.38
C ASP A 54 -13.67 -1.79 -3.14
N GLY A 55 -12.73 -0.85 -3.32
CA GLY A 55 -11.96 -0.29 -2.20
C GLY A 55 -11.83 1.23 -2.16
N GLU A 56 -11.78 1.77 -0.94
CA GLU A 56 -11.68 3.21 -0.66
C GLU A 56 -10.24 3.72 -0.82
N LEU A 57 -9.98 4.44 -1.92
CA LEU A 57 -8.73 5.14 -2.23
C LEU A 57 -9.00 6.63 -2.58
N PRO A 58 -9.44 7.45 -1.59
CA PRO A 58 -9.79 8.85 -1.82
C PRO A 58 -8.55 9.74 -2.02
N GLY A 59 -8.48 10.42 -3.17
CA GLY A 59 -7.42 11.37 -3.50
C GLY A 59 -6.16 10.76 -4.13
N VAL A 60 -6.22 9.50 -4.56
CA VAL A 60 -5.14 8.80 -5.28
C VAL A 60 -5.28 9.02 -6.80
N ASN A 61 -4.19 9.24 -7.52
CA ASN A 61 -4.23 9.31 -8.99
C ASN A 61 -4.10 7.90 -9.60
N GLN A 62 -4.63 7.68 -10.80
CA GLN A 62 -4.56 6.36 -11.47
C GLN A 62 -3.13 5.93 -11.84
N SER A 63 -2.19 6.88 -11.94
CA SER A 63 -0.76 6.63 -12.09
C SER A 63 -0.07 6.09 -10.84
N ASP A 64 -0.68 6.30 -9.67
CA ASP A 64 -0.05 6.11 -8.36
C ASP A 64 -0.57 4.83 -7.68
N ILE A 65 -1.24 3.97 -8.46
CA ILE A 65 -1.79 2.67 -8.05
C ILE A 65 -1.09 1.58 -8.85
N GLU A 66 -0.44 0.66 -8.16
CA GLU A 66 0.18 -0.53 -8.73
C GLU A 66 -0.66 -1.77 -8.35
N ILE A 67 -0.94 -2.63 -9.33
CA ILE A 67 -1.74 -3.85 -9.16
C ILE A 67 -0.96 -5.00 -9.77
N GLU A 68 -0.54 -5.95 -8.93
CA GLU A 68 0.33 -7.08 -9.30
C GLU A 68 -0.24 -8.41 -8.83
N PHE A 69 0.25 -9.51 -9.40
CA PHE A 69 0.08 -10.84 -8.83
C PHE A 69 1.42 -11.36 -8.29
N SER A 70 1.45 -11.72 -7.01
CA SER A 70 2.63 -12.38 -6.43
C SER A 70 2.68 -13.88 -6.76
N ASP A 71 1.54 -14.48 -7.07
CA ASP A 71 1.36 -15.88 -7.48
C ASP A 71 0.03 -16.07 -8.26
N PRO A 72 -0.29 -17.27 -8.79
CA PRO A 72 -1.50 -17.53 -9.59
C PRO A 72 -2.87 -17.30 -8.92
N GLN A 73 -2.93 -16.94 -7.64
CA GLN A 73 -4.16 -16.69 -6.88
C GLN A 73 -4.06 -15.51 -5.89
N THR A 74 -2.90 -14.86 -5.74
CA THR A 74 -2.71 -13.73 -4.81
C THR A 74 -2.49 -12.40 -5.55
N LEU A 75 -3.48 -11.51 -5.43
CA LEU A 75 -3.44 -10.12 -5.92
C LEU A 75 -2.86 -9.21 -4.85
N VAL A 76 -1.95 -8.32 -5.25
CA VAL A 76 -1.39 -7.25 -4.41
C VAL A 76 -1.74 -5.90 -5.03
N ILE A 77 -2.32 -5.01 -4.23
CA ILE A 77 -2.61 -3.62 -4.58
C ILE A 77 -1.69 -2.74 -3.74
N LYS A 78 -0.97 -1.81 -4.37
CA LYS A 78 -0.09 -0.83 -3.72
C LYS A 78 -0.39 0.57 -4.25
N GLY A 79 0.17 1.59 -3.61
CA GLY A 79 0.25 2.94 -4.16
C GLY A 79 0.61 3.99 -3.12
N HIS A 80 0.58 5.26 -3.54
CA HIS A 80 0.89 6.40 -2.67
C HIS A 80 -0.26 7.41 -2.67
N VAL A 81 -0.51 8.06 -1.52
CA VAL A 81 -1.49 9.15 -1.39
C VAL A 81 -0.81 10.44 -0.93
N GLU A 82 -0.60 11.38 -1.85
CA GLU A 82 0.10 12.65 -1.57
C GLU A 82 -0.79 13.72 -0.90
N ARG A 83 -0.15 14.77 -0.36
CA ARG A 83 -0.78 15.94 0.26
C ARG A 83 -0.96 17.09 -0.72
N ASN A 84 -1.74 16.87 -1.78
CA ASN A 84 -2.20 17.98 -2.61
C ASN A 84 -3.24 18.81 -1.85
N TYR A 85 -2.89 20.08 -1.64
CA TYR A 85 -3.75 21.15 -1.17
C TYR A 85 -3.53 22.35 -2.10
N ASP A 86 -4.59 22.79 -2.79
CA ASP A 86 -4.51 23.98 -3.61
C ASP A 86 -4.29 25.20 -2.71
N ASN A 87 -3.09 25.80 -2.76
CA ASN A 87 -2.76 27.05 -2.07
C ASN A 87 -3.48 28.25 -2.72
N THR A 88 -4.81 28.23 -2.70
CA THR A 88 -5.72 29.27 -3.20
C THR A 88 -6.06 30.30 -2.11
N ALA A 89 -5.09 30.58 -1.23
CA ALA A 89 -5.13 31.75 -0.37
C ALA A 89 -4.86 32.98 -1.24
N THR A 90 -5.91 33.76 -1.52
CA THR A 90 -5.83 34.97 -2.36
C THR A 90 -4.81 35.95 -1.81
N GLU A 91 -3.91 36.46 -2.66
CA GLU A 91 -2.98 37.54 -2.32
C GLU A 91 -3.71 38.87 -2.11
N THR A 92 -4.28 39.09 -0.93
CA THR A 92 -4.56 40.44 -0.43
C THR A 92 -3.24 41.06 0.02
N GLY A 93 -2.51 41.66 -0.92
CA GLY A 93 -1.24 42.33 -0.61
C GLY A 93 -1.43 43.58 0.25
N ASP A 94 -0.54 43.74 1.24
CA ASP A 94 -0.22 45.02 1.88
C ASP A 94 1.26 45.02 2.29
N ASP A 95 1.79 46.19 2.66
CA ASP A 95 3.19 46.55 2.42
C ASP A 95 4.21 46.17 3.54
N SER A 96 5.48 46.08 3.12
CA SER A 96 6.73 46.33 3.85
C SER A 96 6.81 46.13 5.37
N SER A 97 7.68 45.19 5.79
CA SER A 97 8.80 45.53 6.71
C SER A 97 9.88 44.45 6.75
N SER A 98 11.10 44.83 7.13
CA SER A 98 12.31 43.99 7.04
C SER A 98 12.90 43.65 8.41
N THR A 99 13.01 42.35 8.75
CA THR A 99 13.63 41.92 10.02
C THR A 99 14.55 40.71 9.91
N LYS A 100 15.71 40.94 9.28
CA LYS A 100 17.05 40.49 9.74
C LYS A 100 17.20 39.08 10.36
N SER A 101 17.64 38.14 9.51
CA SER A 101 18.08 36.79 9.87
C SER A 101 19.20 36.77 10.93
N ARG A 102 19.17 35.75 11.81
CA ARG A 102 20.32 35.28 12.61
C ARG A 102 20.27 33.76 12.75
N GLN A 103 21.33 33.07 12.33
CA GLN A 103 21.60 31.68 12.70
C GLN A 103 22.66 31.62 13.82
N PRO A 104 22.61 30.63 14.72
CA PRO A 104 23.74 30.19 15.51
C PRO A 104 24.39 28.93 14.89
N THR A 105 25.69 28.98 14.61
CA THR A 105 26.52 27.81 14.23
C THR A 105 27.04 27.10 15.49
N VAL A 106 27.27 25.78 15.42
CA VAL A 106 28.05 25.01 16.40
C VAL A 106 28.82 23.89 15.67
N GLU A 107 30.13 23.80 15.95
CA GLU A 107 31.11 22.94 15.26
C GLU A 107 32.11 22.31 16.26
N ASP A 108 32.51 21.04 16.22
CA ASP A 108 31.84 19.84 15.66
C ASP A 108 31.94 18.69 16.72
N GLU A 109 32.65 17.54 16.66
CA GLU A 109 33.35 16.74 15.63
C GLU A 109 33.44 15.27 16.16
N THR A 110 33.45 14.21 15.32
CA THR A 110 34.10 12.90 15.66
C THR A 110 34.25 11.90 14.49
N GLU A 111 35.52 11.68 14.10
CA GLU A 111 36.22 10.45 13.67
C GLU A 111 35.55 9.31 12.85
N GLU A 112 36.21 9.01 11.72
CA GLU A 112 36.61 7.69 11.14
C GLU A 112 35.65 6.47 11.04
N GLY A 113 35.73 5.73 9.92
CA GLY A 113 35.55 4.27 9.97
C GLY A 113 35.02 3.49 8.75
N ASN A 114 35.89 3.18 7.79
CA ASN A 114 35.78 2.02 6.86
C ASN A 114 34.65 2.03 5.79
N ALA A 115 34.69 1.06 4.86
CA ALA A 115 34.14 1.18 3.50
C ALA A 115 33.24 0.00 3.04
N SER A 116 32.88 0.03 1.74
CA SER A 116 32.32 -1.05 0.92
C SER A 116 30.80 -1.32 0.99
N SER A 117 30.08 -0.47 0.25
CA SER A 117 29.11 -0.86 -0.78
C SER A 117 28.34 -2.19 -0.62
N ALA A 118 27.06 -2.09 -0.26
CA ALA A 118 26.02 -2.99 -0.74
C ALA A 118 24.95 -2.16 -1.46
N ILE A 119 24.51 -2.61 -2.64
CA ILE A 119 23.66 -1.82 -3.54
C ILE A 119 22.25 -1.69 -2.95
N ALA A 120 21.82 -0.44 -2.72
CA ALA A 120 20.43 -0.09 -2.46
C ALA A 120 19.93 0.79 -3.61
N SER A 121 18.78 0.44 -4.20
CA SER A 121 18.11 1.28 -5.19
C SER A 121 17.79 2.65 -4.59
N PRO A 122 17.97 3.76 -5.33
CA PRO A 122 17.80 5.09 -4.76
C PRO A 122 16.34 5.33 -4.39
N ALA A 123 16.05 5.36 -3.09
CA ALA A 123 14.79 5.87 -2.58
C ALA A 123 14.66 7.34 -3.04
N LYS A 124 13.64 7.64 -3.84
CA LYS A 124 13.32 8.99 -4.29
C LYS A 124 13.23 9.89 -3.05
N PRO A 125 13.98 11.01 -2.95
CA PRO A 125 13.94 11.86 -1.77
C PRO A 125 12.49 12.28 -1.47
N ALA A 126 12.07 12.09 -0.22
CA ALA A 126 10.73 12.47 0.22
C ALA A 126 10.61 13.99 0.19
N GLU A 127 10.00 14.51 -0.88
CA GLU A 127 9.94 15.95 -1.15
C GLU A 127 9.05 16.62 -0.10
N GLN A 128 9.69 17.40 0.78
CA GLN A 128 9.02 18.00 1.93
C GLN A 128 8.13 19.14 1.45
N THR A 129 6.85 18.82 1.21
CA THR A 129 5.80 19.76 0.84
C THR A 129 5.57 20.77 1.98
N VAL A 130 6.31 21.88 1.92
CA VAL A 130 6.22 22.99 2.88
C VAL A 130 4.84 23.61 2.78
N THR A 131 3.98 23.26 3.74
CA THR A 131 2.61 23.74 3.82
C THR A 131 2.59 25.04 4.63
N ASN A 132 2.11 26.14 4.02
CA ASN A 132 2.08 27.48 4.62
C ASN A 132 1.02 27.64 5.75
N TYR A 133 0.54 26.54 6.33
CA TYR A 133 -0.47 26.53 7.38
C TYR A 133 -0.14 25.48 8.44
N LYS A 134 -0.45 25.79 9.70
CA LYS A 134 -0.32 24.85 10.81
C LYS A 134 -1.47 23.85 10.79
N LEU A 135 -1.17 22.56 10.64
CA LEU A 135 -2.18 21.51 10.89
C LEU A 135 -2.58 21.52 12.38
N TRP A 136 -3.88 21.62 12.64
CA TRP A 136 -4.46 21.44 13.98
C TRP A 136 -4.81 19.97 14.26
N VAL A 137 -5.22 19.24 13.23
CA VAL A 137 -5.64 17.82 13.27
C VAL A 137 -5.15 17.14 11.98
N SER A 138 -4.91 15.82 12.02
CA SER A 138 -4.50 15.03 10.84
C SER A 138 -5.06 13.61 10.92
N GLU A 139 -6.28 13.43 10.43
CA GLU A 139 -7.03 12.15 10.47
C GLU A 139 -6.92 11.32 9.18
N ARG A 140 -6.58 11.96 8.04
CA ARG A 140 -6.50 11.31 6.73
C ARG A 140 -5.30 10.35 6.64
N SER A 141 -5.56 9.10 6.25
CA SER A 141 -4.53 8.15 5.78
C SER A 141 -3.84 8.69 4.52
N ILE A 142 -2.52 8.85 4.59
CA ILE A 142 -1.67 9.58 3.64
C ILE A 142 -0.29 8.90 3.62
N GLY A 143 0.37 8.87 2.46
CA GLY A 143 1.61 8.12 2.22
C GLY A 143 1.37 6.80 1.49
N GLU A 144 2.32 5.86 1.62
CA GLU A 144 2.21 4.52 1.03
C GLU A 144 1.00 3.73 1.55
N PHE A 145 0.42 2.90 0.69
CA PHE A 145 -0.61 1.93 1.05
C PHE A 145 -0.38 0.58 0.38
N GLN A 146 -0.85 -0.50 1.01
CA GLN A 146 -0.84 -1.84 0.44
C GLN A 146 -2.01 -2.68 0.96
N ARG A 147 -2.62 -3.49 0.11
CA ARG A 147 -3.56 -4.56 0.49
C ARG A 147 -3.35 -5.79 -0.38
N THR A 148 -3.45 -6.98 0.21
CA THR A 148 -3.23 -8.26 -0.46
C THR A 148 -4.49 -9.13 -0.33
N PHE A 149 -4.84 -9.84 -1.40
CA PHE A 149 -6.01 -10.73 -1.47
C PHE A 149 -5.62 -12.07 -2.08
N ALA A 150 -5.76 -13.16 -1.32
CA ALA A 150 -5.57 -14.51 -1.80
C ALA A 150 -6.93 -15.14 -2.14
N PHE A 151 -7.11 -15.59 -3.38
CA PHE A 151 -8.35 -16.20 -3.85
C PHE A 151 -8.39 -17.71 -3.56
N PRO A 152 -9.56 -18.31 -3.24
CA PRO A 152 -9.71 -19.76 -3.03
C PRO A 152 -9.43 -20.61 -4.28
N THR A 153 -9.41 -19.99 -5.46
CA THR A 153 -9.12 -20.62 -6.75
C THR A 153 -8.14 -19.75 -7.53
N ARG A 154 -7.43 -20.37 -8.48
CA ARG A 154 -6.68 -19.62 -9.50
C ARG A 154 -7.58 -18.69 -10.29
N VAL A 155 -6.96 -17.65 -10.83
CA VAL A 155 -7.61 -16.56 -11.57
C VAL A 155 -6.96 -16.34 -12.93
N ASP A 156 -7.77 -15.89 -13.89
CA ASP A 156 -7.30 -15.49 -15.22
C ASP A 156 -6.71 -14.08 -15.12
N GLN A 157 -5.38 -14.02 -14.98
CA GLN A 157 -4.63 -12.77 -14.77
C GLN A 157 -4.68 -11.85 -16.00
N ASP A 158 -4.72 -12.41 -17.21
CA ASP A 158 -4.77 -11.65 -18.48
C ASP A 158 -6.14 -10.98 -18.68
N ALA A 159 -7.20 -11.52 -18.06
CA ALA A 159 -8.57 -11.01 -18.17
C ALA A 159 -8.98 -10.02 -17.06
N VAL A 160 -8.09 -9.70 -16.11
CA VAL A 160 -8.36 -8.79 -14.98
C VAL A 160 -8.60 -7.35 -15.46
N LYS A 161 -9.55 -6.66 -14.82
CA LYS A 161 -9.91 -5.27 -15.15
C LYS A 161 -10.08 -4.44 -13.89
N ALA A 162 -9.45 -3.26 -13.87
CA ALA A 162 -9.55 -2.30 -12.77
C ALA A 162 -10.05 -0.94 -13.26
N SER A 163 -10.74 -0.18 -12.41
CA SER A 163 -11.09 1.22 -12.67
C SER A 163 -11.25 2.01 -11.37
N LEU A 164 -10.61 3.17 -11.28
CA LEU A 164 -10.78 4.13 -10.19
C LEU A 164 -11.82 5.20 -10.58
N ARG A 165 -12.91 5.33 -9.80
CA ARG A 165 -13.89 6.42 -9.95
C ARG A 165 -14.35 6.92 -8.60
N ASN A 166 -14.43 8.24 -8.44
CA ASN A 166 -14.91 8.92 -7.22
C ASN A 166 -14.20 8.48 -5.92
N GLY A 167 -12.93 8.07 -6.02
CA GLY A 167 -12.18 7.53 -4.87
C GLY A 167 -12.44 6.05 -4.55
N ILE A 168 -13.21 5.33 -5.38
CA ILE A 168 -13.40 3.88 -5.27
C ILE A 168 -12.63 3.17 -6.39
N LEU A 169 -11.78 2.21 -6.02
CA LEU A 169 -11.11 1.31 -6.95
C LEU A 169 -11.91 0.01 -7.06
N SER A 170 -12.59 -0.16 -8.20
CA SER A 170 -13.28 -1.39 -8.56
C SER A 170 -12.36 -2.30 -9.38
N ILE A 171 -12.22 -3.57 -8.99
CA ILE A 171 -11.46 -4.60 -9.70
C ILE A 171 -12.36 -5.81 -9.93
N VAL A 172 -12.35 -6.35 -11.15
CA VAL A 172 -12.96 -7.62 -11.53
C VAL A 172 -11.86 -8.61 -11.88
N VAL A 173 -11.86 -9.75 -11.20
CA VAL A 173 -10.84 -10.80 -11.31
C VAL A 173 -11.51 -12.12 -11.73
N PRO A 174 -11.49 -12.50 -13.01
CA PRO A 174 -12.12 -13.75 -13.47
C PRO A 174 -11.41 -15.00 -12.95
N LYS A 175 -12.13 -16.11 -12.79
CA LYS A 175 -11.56 -17.41 -12.40
C LYS A 175 -10.86 -18.09 -13.57
N GLU A 176 -9.76 -18.79 -13.33
CA GLU A 176 -9.09 -19.59 -14.37
C GLU A 176 -10.03 -20.73 -14.81
N ALA A 177 -10.16 -20.94 -16.13
CA ALA A 177 -11.00 -22.01 -16.67
C ALA A 177 -10.49 -23.39 -16.22
N ALA A 178 -11.39 -24.23 -15.68
CA ALA A 178 -11.03 -25.51 -15.07
C ALA A 178 -10.15 -26.39 -16.00
N PRO A 179 -9.01 -26.92 -15.51
CA PRO A 179 -8.02 -27.57 -16.35
C PRO A 179 -8.58 -28.83 -17.02
N LYS A 180 -8.53 -28.86 -18.36
CA LYS A 180 -9.01 -29.99 -19.17
C LYS A 180 -8.28 -31.27 -18.79
N LEU A 181 -8.99 -32.22 -18.18
CA LEU A 181 -8.45 -33.48 -17.65
C LEU A 181 -7.68 -34.26 -18.72
N LYS A 182 -6.37 -34.42 -18.54
CA LYS A 182 -5.51 -35.24 -19.42
C LYS A 182 -5.40 -36.65 -18.85
N LYS A 183 -5.83 -37.66 -19.61
CA LYS A 183 -5.63 -39.07 -19.23
C LYS A 183 -4.19 -39.50 -19.52
N ILE A 184 -3.39 -39.61 -18.47
CA ILE A 184 -2.04 -40.16 -18.52
C ILE A 184 -2.15 -41.69 -18.74
N ARG A 185 -1.26 -42.24 -19.59
CA ARG A 185 -0.99 -43.68 -19.67
C ARG A 185 0.34 -43.94 -18.95
N VAL A 186 0.44 -45.09 -18.30
CA VAL A 186 1.69 -45.59 -17.73
C VAL A 186 2.35 -46.50 -18.78
N GLU A 187 3.67 -46.46 -18.85
CA GLU A 187 4.53 -47.33 -19.66
C GLU A 187 5.26 -48.33 -18.75
#